data_AF-A0A1Q7NJZ6-F1
#
_entry.id   AF-A0A1Q7NJZ6-F1
#
_cell.length_a   1.000
_cell.length_b   1.000
_cell.length_c   1.000
_cell.angle_alpha   90.00
_cell.angle_beta   90.00
_cell.angle_gamma   90.00
#
_symmetry.space_group_name_H-M   'P 1'
#
loop_
_entity.id
_entity.type
_entity.pdbx_description
1 polymer ?
#
loop_
_entity_poly.entity_id
_entity_poly.type
_entity_poly.pdbx_seq_one_letter_code
_entity_poly.pdbx_strand_id
1 'polypeptide(L)'
;MPEPRSLFSEPNAEQLAAGSDDEETQRAAIIERARSKDKSALKEAHAVGDHEFYGAVLDLFVANIDSDSGLLALASYVTRNELPVHNTLAQAMLDSWKRSPDRSSTAKGLHFAALADDAKLYQRAVETALQFWRDGRLADSTPDELQALFDGEFWILSARTRSSGAGFVLKRTLESARRELEAARAKQ
;
A
#
# COMPACT_ATOMS: atom_id res chain seq x y z
N MET A 1 28.35 55.23 5.21
CA MET A 1 27.25 55.01 4.25
C MET A 1 27.31 53.55 3.84
N PRO A 2 26.33 52.69 4.17
CA PRO A 2 26.35 51.29 3.76
C PRO A 2 25.85 51.15 2.30
N GLU A 3 26.50 50.29 1.53
CA GLU A 3 26.21 50.04 0.11
C GLU A 3 24.86 49.33 -0.10
N PRO A 4 24.15 49.63 -1.21
CA PRO A 4 22.87 49.00 -1.53
C PRO A 4 23.08 47.53 -1.96
N ARG A 5 22.50 46.59 -1.21
CA ARG A 5 22.37 45.19 -1.61
C ARG A 5 21.52 45.09 -2.88
N SER A 6 22.12 44.60 -3.96
CA SER A 6 21.42 44.26 -5.21
C SER A 6 20.44 43.11 -4.98
N LEU A 7 19.20 43.26 -5.47
CA LEU A 7 18.10 42.28 -5.39
C LEU A 7 18.19 41.16 -6.44
N PHE A 8 19.29 41.11 -7.21
CA PHE A 8 19.54 40.14 -8.27
C PHE A 8 20.86 39.38 -8.04
N SER A 9 21.11 38.93 -6.81
CA SER A 9 22.18 37.95 -6.60
C SER A 9 21.76 36.64 -7.27
N GLU A 10 22.40 36.31 -8.37
CA GLU A 10 22.30 34.99 -9.00
C GLU A 10 22.56 33.92 -7.93
N PRO A 11 21.75 32.85 -7.86
CA PRO A 11 21.99 31.78 -6.90
C PRO A 11 23.38 31.21 -7.17
N ASN A 12 24.26 31.32 -6.17
CA ASN A 12 25.65 30.92 -6.28
C ASN A 12 25.70 29.42 -6.61
N ALA A 13 26.39 29.02 -7.68
CA ALA A 13 26.44 27.63 -8.14
C ALA A 13 26.96 26.66 -7.06
N GLU A 14 27.78 27.15 -6.13
CA GLU A 14 28.24 26.42 -4.94
C GLU A 14 27.13 26.13 -3.92
N GLN A 15 26.12 26.99 -3.80
CA GLN A 15 24.97 26.77 -2.92
C GLN A 15 23.97 25.76 -3.49
N LEU A 16 23.89 25.66 -4.82
CA LEU A 16 23.11 24.63 -5.50
C LEU A 16 23.81 23.26 -5.49
N ALA A 17 25.15 23.22 -5.58
CA ALA A 17 25.93 21.99 -5.53
C ALA A 17 26.08 21.41 -4.10
N ALA A 18 26.23 22.26 -3.08
CA ALA A 18 26.31 21.79 -1.69
C ALA A 18 24.99 21.17 -1.19
N GLY A 19 23.85 21.69 -1.67
CA GLY A 19 22.53 21.11 -1.36
C GLY A 19 22.32 19.73 -1.98
N SER A 20 22.83 19.49 -3.19
CA SER A 20 22.70 18.19 -3.84
C SER A 20 23.58 17.10 -3.24
N ASP A 21 24.81 17.43 -2.82
CA ASP A 21 25.73 16.45 -2.23
C ASP A 21 25.27 15.97 -0.85
N ASP A 22 24.70 16.87 -0.04
CA ASP A 22 24.14 16.53 1.28
C ASP A 22 22.86 15.67 1.15
N GLU A 23 22.00 15.97 0.18
CA GLU A 23 20.80 15.18 -0.10
C GLU A 23 21.14 13.76 -0.60
N GLU A 24 22.12 13.62 -1.50
CA GLU A 24 22.54 12.33 -2.02
C GLU A 24 23.22 11.47 -0.93
N THR A 25 24.03 12.09 -0.07
CA THR A 25 24.63 11.44 1.10
C THR A 25 23.58 10.98 2.10
N GLN A 26 22.57 11.82 2.36
CA GLN A 26 21.47 11.48 3.28
C GLN A 26 20.61 10.33 2.73
N ARG A 27 20.30 10.33 1.43
CA ARG A 27 19.59 9.24 0.75
C ARG A 27 20.38 7.93 0.81
N ALA A 28 21.69 7.98 0.56
CA ALA A 28 22.57 6.80 0.68
C ALA A 28 22.57 6.21 2.10
N ALA A 29 22.63 7.06 3.13
CA ALA A 29 22.59 6.62 4.52
C ALA A 29 21.24 5.99 4.92
N ILE A 30 20.12 6.46 4.35
CA ILE A 30 18.80 5.84 4.53
C ILE A 30 18.76 4.46 3.87
N ILE A 31 19.31 4.30 2.66
CA ILE A 31 19.37 3.00 1.96
C ILE A 31 20.21 1.98 2.75
N GLU A 32 21.38 2.38 3.25
CA GLU A 32 22.26 1.48 4.03
C GLU A 32 21.60 0.99 5.34
N ARG A 33 20.85 1.87 6.00
CA ARG A 33 20.04 1.46 7.17
C ARG A 33 18.87 0.58 6.80
N ALA A 34 18.22 0.83 5.67
CA ALA A 34 17.17 -0.05 5.15
C ALA A 34 17.71 -1.47 4.87
N ARG A 35 18.91 -1.58 4.28
CA ARG A 35 19.62 -2.86 4.11
C ARG A 35 19.91 -3.56 5.44
N SER A 36 20.20 -2.78 6.48
CA SER A 36 20.40 -3.26 7.85
C SER A 36 19.09 -3.59 8.59
N LYS A 37 17.94 -3.59 7.88
CA LYS A 37 16.59 -3.86 8.41
C LYS A 37 16.10 -2.85 9.46
N ASP A 38 16.67 -1.64 9.48
CA ASP A 38 16.24 -0.57 10.40
C ASP A 38 14.99 0.16 9.87
N LYS A 39 13.83 -0.16 10.45
CA LYS A 39 12.53 0.40 10.06
C LYS A 39 12.42 1.92 10.25
N SER A 40 13.32 2.57 11.02
CA SER A 40 13.32 4.05 11.10
C SER A 40 13.59 4.68 9.73
N ALA A 41 14.36 4.01 8.87
CA ALA A 41 14.69 4.44 7.52
C ALA A 41 13.43 4.73 6.67
N LEU A 42 12.31 4.03 6.91
CA LEU A 42 11.05 4.30 6.20
C LEU A 42 10.41 5.63 6.58
N LYS A 43 10.48 6.01 7.87
CA LYS A 43 9.97 7.30 8.32
C LYS A 43 10.79 8.44 7.75
N GLU A 44 12.10 8.24 7.73
CA GLU A 44 13.04 9.22 7.21
C GLU A 44 12.89 9.37 5.69
N ALA A 45 12.77 8.26 4.96
CA ALA A 45 12.47 8.28 3.52
C ALA A 45 11.15 9.00 3.21
N HIS A 46 10.11 8.77 4.03
CA HIS A 46 8.84 9.49 3.89
C HIS A 46 8.99 10.99 4.19
N ALA A 47 9.81 11.35 5.18
CA ALA A 47 10.04 12.75 5.56
C ALA A 47 10.78 13.57 4.48
N VAL A 48 11.53 12.90 3.59
CA VAL A 48 12.13 13.55 2.40
C VAL A 48 11.05 14.05 1.43
N GLY A 49 9.83 13.49 1.48
CA GLY A 49 8.72 13.90 0.59
C GLY A 49 8.82 13.36 -0.84
N ASP A 50 9.84 12.54 -1.12
CA ASP A 50 10.02 11.87 -2.41
C ASP A 50 9.33 10.49 -2.37
N HIS A 51 8.18 10.41 -3.06
CA HIS A 51 7.37 9.20 -3.14
C HIS A 51 8.08 8.04 -3.84
N GLU A 52 8.91 8.31 -4.85
CA GLU A 52 9.65 7.26 -5.56
C GLU A 52 10.76 6.71 -4.68
N PHE A 53 11.46 7.59 -3.94
CA PHE A 53 12.48 7.18 -2.99
C PHE A 53 11.90 6.36 -1.82
N TYR A 54 10.78 6.81 -1.24
CA TYR A 54 10.08 6.03 -0.22
C TYR A 54 9.66 4.65 -0.75
N GLY A 55 9.11 4.61 -1.97
CA GLY A 55 8.75 3.35 -2.65
C GLY A 55 9.96 2.41 -2.78
N ALA A 56 11.09 2.92 -3.26
CA ALA A 56 12.32 2.12 -3.40
C ALA A 56 12.85 1.58 -2.06
N VAL A 57 12.79 2.38 -0.99
CA VAL A 57 13.18 1.93 0.36
C VAL A 57 12.23 0.84 0.85
N LEU A 58 10.91 0.99 0.66
CA LEU A 58 9.94 -0.03 1.06
C LEU A 58 10.09 -1.31 0.24
N ASP A 59 10.38 -1.22 -1.06
CA ASP A 59 10.66 -2.36 -1.93
C ASP A 59 11.88 -3.14 -1.46
N LEU A 60 12.94 -2.44 -1.02
CA LEU A 60 14.11 -3.08 -0.40
C LEU A 60 13.73 -3.84 0.87
N PHE A 61 12.86 -3.29 1.73
CA PHE A 61 12.38 -4.01 2.91
C PHE A 61 11.59 -5.26 2.54
N VAL A 62 10.66 -5.15 1.58
CA VAL A 62 9.84 -6.27 1.14
C VAL A 62 10.70 -7.38 0.52
N ALA A 63 11.71 -7.04 -0.28
CA ALA A 63 12.61 -7.99 -0.92
C ALA A 63 13.51 -8.76 0.07
N ASN A 64 13.81 -8.18 1.25
CA ASN A 64 14.67 -8.79 2.28
C ASN A 64 13.88 -9.54 3.37
N ILE A 65 12.57 -9.71 3.20
CA ILE A 65 11.70 -10.44 4.12
C ILE A 65 11.45 -11.85 3.59
N ASP A 66 11.94 -12.83 4.34
CA ASP A 66 11.82 -14.25 3.96
C ASP A 66 10.63 -14.97 4.64
N SER A 67 9.81 -14.25 5.42
CA SER A 67 8.72 -14.88 6.19
C SER A 67 7.46 -14.01 6.28
N ASP A 68 6.31 -14.67 6.36
CA ASP A 68 4.99 -14.03 6.52
C ASP A 68 4.90 -13.20 7.81
N SER A 69 5.56 -13.66 8.87
CA SER A 69 5.64 -12.93 10.14
C SER A 69 6.43 -11.62 10.01
N GLY A 70 7.53 -11.62 9.24
CA GLY A 70 8.31 -10.43 8.94
C GLY A 70 7.51 -9.43 8.11
N LEU A 71 6.74 -9.93 7.15
CA LEU A 71 5.89 -9.11 6.29
C LEU A 71 4.76 -8.44 7.09
N LEU A 72 4.09 -9.20 7.96
CA LEU A 72 3.09 -8.66 8.87
C LEU A 72 3.68 -7.61 9.84
N ALA A 73 4.89 -7.83 10.32
CA ALA A 73 5.59 -6.88 11.20
C ALA A 73 6.03 -5.60 10.48
N LEU A 74 6.31 -5.67 9.17
CA LEU A 74 6.55 -4.48 8.34
C LEU A 74 5.23 -3.74 8.09
N ALA A 75 4.19 -4.46 7.69
CA ALA A 75 2.88 -3.91 7.41
C ALA A 75 2.28 -3.22 8.65
N SER A 76 2.38 -3.86 9.82
CA SER A 76 1.98 -3.26 11.10
C SER A 76 2.76 -1.99 11.43
N TYR A 77 4.05 -1.93 11.07
CA TYR A 77 4.87 -0.74 11.28
C TYR A 77 4.43 0.40 10.36
N VAL A 78 4.17 0.12 9.08
CA VAL A 78 3.68 1.12 8.11
C VAL A 78 2.34 1.70 8.58
N THR A 79 1.36 0.87 8.93
CA THR A 79 0.04 1.32 9.39
C THR A 79 0.12 2.10 10.71
N ARG A 80 0.90 1.63 11.71
CA ARG A 80 1.02 2.32 13.02
C ARG A 80 1.67 3.69 12.94
N ASN A 81 2.49 3.92 11.92
CA ASN A 81 3.16 5.19 11.71
C ASN A 81 2.52 6.01 10.60
N GLU A 82 1.30 5.64 10.18
CA GLU A 82 0.52 6.34 9.15
C GLU A 82 1.30 6.54 7.85
N LEU A 83 2.21 5.62 7.54
CA LEU A 83 3.00 5.66 6.33
C LEU A 83 2.18 5.11 5.16
N PRO A 84 2.32 5.68 3.94
CA PRO A 84 1.62 5.18 2.77
C PRO A 84 1.98 3.71 2.50
N VAL A 85 0.97 2.87 2.27
CA VAL A 85 1.20 1.50 1.82
C VAL A 85 1.50 1.54 0.33
N HIS A 86 2.65 1.01 -0.07
CA HIS A 86 3.01 0.91 -1.49
C HIS A 86 2.50 -0.40 -2.09
N ASN A 87 2.31 -0.40 -3.41
CA ASN A 87 1.82 -1.53 -4.17
C ASN A 87 2.63 -2.82 -3.94
N THR A 88 3.94 -2.73 -3.80
CA THR A 88 4.83 -3.88 -3.58
C THR A 88 4.56 -4.59 -2.26
N LEU A 89 4.36 -3.83 -1.17
CA LEU A 89 4.02 -4.39 0.14
C LEU A 89 2.64 -5.05 0.11
N ALA A 90 1.66 -4.38 -0.50
CA ALA A 90 0.32 -4.93 -0.63
C ALA A 90 0.30 -6.20 -1.51
N GLN A 91 1.07 -6.22 -2.60
CA GLN A 91 1.21 -7.39 -3.46
C GLN A 91 1.85 -8.57 -2.70
N ALA A 92 2.93 -8.33 -1.94
CA ALA A 92 3.54 -9.36 -1.11
C ALA A 92 2.56 -9.90 -0.05
N MET A 93 1.75 -9.02 0.56
CA MET A 93 0.71 -9.44 1.52
C MET A 93 -0.37 -10.28 0.85
N LEU A 94 -0.78 -9.94 -0.37
CA LEU A 94 -1.73 -10.73 -1.14
C LEU A 94 -1.15 -12.10 -1.52
N ASP A 95 0.13 -12.19 -1.88
CA ASP A 95 0.76 -13.47 -2.22
C ASP A 95 1.02 -14.35 -1.00
N SER A 96 1.23 -13.75 0.18
CA SER A 96 1.17 -14.45 1.47
C SER A 96 -0.22 -15.00 1.75
N TRP A 97 -1.26 -14.16 1.63
CA TRP A 97 -2.65 -14.56 1.84
C TRP A 97 -3.11 -15.69 0.92
N LYS A 98 -2.76 -15.67 -0.38
CA LYS A 98 -3.17 -16.72 -1.33
C LYS A 98 -2.71 -18.13 -0.94
N ARG A 99 -1.59 -18.26 -0.21
CA ARG A 99 -1.04 -19.54 0.23
C ARG A 99 -1.89 -20.19 1.32
N SER A 100 -2.47 -19.40 2.21
CA SER A 100 -3.32 -19.89 3.31
C SER A 100 -4.46 -18.90 3.57
N PRO A 101 -5.52 -18.92 2.74
CA PRO A 101 -6.68 -18.07 2.95
C PRO A 101 -7.55 -18.68 4.04
N ASP A 102 -7.84 -17.84 5.02
CA ASP A 102 -8.83 -18.06 6.07
C ASP A 102 -9.63 -16.76 6.25
N ARG A 103 -10.61 -16.77 7.15
CA ARG A 103 -11.46 -15.60 7.43
C ARG A 103 -10.64 -14.37 7.88
N SER A 104 -9.65 -14.55 8.74
CA SER A 104 -8.85 -13.44 9.31
C SER A 104 -7.86 -12.85 8.31
N SER A 105 -7.13 -13.72 7.61
CA SER A 105 -6.16 -13.38 6.57
C SER A 105 -6.85 -12.77 5.35
N THR A 106 -8.08 -13.17 5.03
CA THR A 106 -8.87 -12.54 3.94
C THR A 106 -9.23 -11.11 4.28
N ALA A 107 -9.72 -10.84 5.49
CA ALA A 107 -9.97 -9.46 5.93
C ALA A 107 -8.70 -8.61 5.86
N LYS A 108 -7.56 -9.13 6.35
CA LYS A 108 -6.26 -8.44 6.27
C LYS A 108 -5.81 -8.20 4.83
N GLY A 109 -5.91 -9.21 3.96
CA GLY A 109 -5.50 -9.12 2.55
C GLY A 109 -6.28 -8.05 1.79
N LEU A 110 -7.60 -8.00 1.98
CA LEU A 110 -8.46 -6.97 1.40
C LEU A 110 -8.12 -5.58 1.95
N HIS A 111 -7.92 -5.47 3.27
CA HIS A 111 -7.54 -4.22 3.91
C HIS A 111 -6.23 -3.65 3.38
N PHE A 112 -5.18 -4.48 3.25
CA PHE A 112 -3.90 -4.04 2.69
C PHE A 112 -3.98 -3.66 1.21
N ALA A 113 -4.80 -4.38 0.42
CA ALA A 113 -5.04 -4.00 -0.96
C ALA A 113 -5.76 -2.64 -1.08
N ALA A 114 -6.66 -2.33 -0.15
CA ALA A 114 -7.34 -1.04 -0.10
C ALA A 114 -6.41 0.10 0.35
N LEU A 115 -5.54 -0.15 1.35
CA LEU A 115 -4.56 0.84 1.83
C LEU A 115 -3.53 1.24 0.77
N ALA A 116 -3.26 0.39 -0.22
CA ALA A 116 -2.36 0.69 -1.34
C ALA A 116 -2.93 1.76 -2.30
N ASP A 117 -4.20 2.12 -2.14
CA ASP A 117 -4.93 3.10 -2.96
C ASP A 117 -4.89 2.80 -4.48
N ASP A 118 -4.81 1.53 -4.87
CA ASP A 118 -4.83 1.07 -6.26
C ASP A 118 -6.11 0.27 -6.54
N ALA A 119 -7.01 0.85 -7.35
CA ALA A 119 -8.28 0.23 -7.71
C ALA A 119 -8.12 -1.13 -8.42
N LYS A 120 -7.09 -1.32 -9.24
CA LYS A 120 -6.85 -2.60 -9.94
C LYS A 120 -6.30 -3.64 -9.00
N LEU A 121 -5.49 -3.25 -8.01
CA LEU A 121 -5.00 -4.15 -6.98
C LEU A 121 -6.16 -4.64 -6.10
N TYR A 122 -6.99 -3.70 -5.62
CA TYR A 122 -8.15 -4.03 -4.81
C TYR A 122 -9.18 -4.87 -5.57
N GLN A 123 -9.44 -4.56 -6.85
CA GLN A 123 -10.30 -5.39 -7.71
C GLN A 123 -9.80 -6.85 -7.77
N ARG A 124 -8.51 -7.06 -8.04
CA ARG A 124 -7.91 -8.41 -8.09
C ARG A 124 -8.02 -9.13 -6.75
N ALA A 125 -7.91 -8.41 -5.64
CA ALA A 125 -8.09 -8.98 -4.31
C ALA A 125 -9.54 -9.45 -4.08
N VAL A 126 -10.53 -8.63 -4.44
CA VAL A 126 -11.96 -9.02 -4.37
C VAL A 126 -12.26 -10.24 -5.22
N GLU A 127 -11.79 -10.27 -6.47
CA GLU A 127 -11.97 -11.41 -7.37
C GLU A 127 -11.34 -12.70 -6.81
N THR A 128 -10.14 -12.57 -6.22
CA THR A 128 -9.46 -13.69 -5.56
C THR A 128 -10.23 -14.21 -4.34
N ALA A 129 -10.76 -13.31 -3.52
CA ALA A 129 -11.56 -13.69 -2.34
C ALA A 129 -12.85 -14.41 -2.74
N LEU A 130 -13.54 -13.93 -3.79
CA LEU A 130 -14.72 -14.62 -4.35
C LEU A 130 -14.36 -16.01 -4.86
N GLN A 131 -13.22 -16.15 -5.54
CA GLN A 131 -12.78 -17.46 -6.01
C GLN A 131 -12.52 -18.42 -4.84
N PHE A 132 -11.86 -17.97 -3.78
CA PHE A 132 -11.65 -18.80 -2.58
C PHE A 132 -12.94 -19.19 -1.89
N TRP A 133 -13.93 -18.31 -1.88
CA TRP A 133 -15.25 -18.62 -1.36
C TRP A 133 -15.98 -19.66 -2.22
N ARG A 134 -15.97 -19.51 -3.56
CA ARG A 134 -16.54 -20.50 -4.50
C ARG A 134 -15.88 -21.87 -4.35
N ASP A 135 -14.57 -21.89 -4.13
CA ASP A 135 -13.78 -23.11 -3.96
C ASP A 135 -13.95 -23.74 -2.56
N GLY A 136 -14.77 -23.16 -1.68
CA GLY A 136 -14.99 -23.65 -0.32
C GLY A 136 -13.81 -23.45 0.63
N ARG A 137 -12.77 -22.72 0.22
CA ARG A 137 -11.59 -22.41 1.05
C ARG A 137 -11.90 -21.38 2.14
N LEU A 138 -13.01 -20.66 2.01
CA LEU A 138 -13.55 -19.73 3.00
C LEU A 138 -14.89 -20.24 3.56
N ALA A 139 -14.96 -21.51 3.92
CA ALA A 139 -16.20 -22.14 4.41
C ALA A 139 -16.76 -21.46 5.67
N ASP A 140 -15.91 -20.86 6.49
CA ASP A 140 -16.30 -20.15 7.72
C ASP A 140 -16.78 -18.71 7.49
N SER A 141 -16.69 -18.21 6.24
CA SER A 141 -17.11 -16.86 5.89
C SER A 141 -18.49 -16.87 5.27
N THR A 142 -19.43 -16.15 5.86
CA THR A 142 -20.78 -16.03 5.30
C THR A 142 -20.80 -15.07 4.11
N PRO A 143 -21.78 -15.20 3.19
CA PRO A 143 -21.95 -14.22 2.13
C PRO A 143 -22.21 -12.79 2.63
N ASP A 144 -22.83 -12.61 3.79
CA ASP A 144 -23.02 -11.29 4.43
C ASP A 144 -21.70 -10.69 4.89
N GLU A 145 -20.85 -11.49 5.52
CA GLU A 145 -19.54 -11.05 5.98
C GLU A 145 -18.63 -10.63 4.83
N LEU A 146 -18.60 -11.41 3.74
CA LEU A 146 -17.81 -11.08 2.56
C LEU A 146 -18.29 -9.80 1.89
N GLN A 147 -19.61 -9.60 1.77
CA GLN A 147 -20.14 -8.36 1.23
C GLN A 147 -19.77 -7.16 2.11
N ALA A 148 -19.96 -7.27 3.43
CA ALA A 148 -19.62 -6.19 4.36
C ALA A 148 -18.13 -5.84 4.30
N LEU A 149 -17.25 -6.84 4.17
CA LEU A 149 -15.82 -6.64 3.95
C LEU A 149 -15.53 -5.87 2.66
N PHE A 150 -16.09 -6.31 1.53
CA PHE A 150 -15.84 -5.66 0.25
C PHE A 150 -16.31 -4.19 0.21
N ASP A 151 -17.49 -3.94 0.78
CA ASP A 151 -18.08 -2.60 0.84
C ASP A 151 -17.31 -1.70 1.83
N GLY A 152 -16.92 -2.24 2.98
CA GLY A 152 -16.17 -1.51 4.01
C GLY A 152 -14.80 -1.06 3.51
N GLU A 153 -14.01 -2.00 2.99
CA GLU A 153 -12.65 -1.72 2.53
C GLU A 153 -12.64 -0.83 1.26
N PHE A 154 -13.71 -0.85 0.45
CA PHE A 154 -13.84 0.08 -0.68
C PHE A 154 -13.77 1.55 -0.25
N TRP A 155 -14.30 1.90 0.92
CA TRP A 155 -14.28 3.29 1.41
C TRP A 155 -12.91 3.78 1.88
N ILE A 156 -11.96 2.87 2.08
CA ILE A 156 -10.56 3.22 2.42
C ILE A 156 -9.85 3.82 1.21
N LEU A 157 -10.21 3.41 -0.01
CA LEU A 157 -9.65 3.99 -1.24
C LEU A 157 -9.92 5.50 -1.30
N SER A 158 -8.95 6.25 -1.80
CA SER A 158 -9.07 7.70 -1.93
C SER A 158 -10.21 8.08 -2.88
N ALA A 159 -10.77 9.27 -2.70
CA ALA A 159 -11.82 9.78 -3.57
C ALA A 159 -11.38 9.84 -5.04
N ARG A 160 -10.08 10.10 -5.29
CA ARG A 160 -9.47 10.07 -6.62
C ARG A 160 -9.51 8.67 -7.20
N THR A 161 -9.05 7.67 -6.46
CA THR A 161 -9.03 6.28 -6.94
C THR A 161 -10.44 5.75 -7.19
N ARG A 162 -11.40 6.05 -6.31
CA ARG A 162 -12.81 5.66 -6.45
C ARG A 162 -13.55 6.33 -7.60
N SER A 163 -13.12 7.52 -8.02
CA SER A 163 -13.71 8.26 -9.15
C SER A 163 -12.97 8.05 -10.47
N SER A 164 -11.83 7.37 -10.45
CA SER A 164 -11.06 7.02 -11.65
C SER A 164 -11.78 5.99 -12.54
N GLY A 165 -11.30 5.84 -13.78
CA GLY A 165 -11.80 4.80 -14.69
C GLY A 165 -11.62 3.38 -14.15
N ALA A 166 -10.49 3.10 -13.47
CA ALA A 166 -10.27 1.84 -12.78
C ALA A 166 -11.23 1.67 -11.58
N GLY A 167 -11.52 2.76 -10.86
CA GLY A 167 -12.52 2.79 -9.79
C GLY A 167 -13.94 2.46 -10.29
N PHE A 168 -14.30 2.87 -11.50
CA PHE A 168 -15.58 2.49 -12.11
C PHE A 168 -15.67 0.98 -12.40
N VAL A 169 -14.60 0.40 -12.96
CA VAL A 169 -14.52 -1.06 -13.19
C VAL A 169 -14.60 -1.83 -11.87
N LEU A 170 -13.92 -1.35 -10.83
CA LEU A 170 -13.99 -1.90 -9.49
C LEU A 170 -15.43 -1.87 -8.94
N LYS A 171 -16.14 -0.74 -9.04
CA LYS A 171 -17.56 -0.66 -8.62
C LYS A 171 -18.43 -1.69 -9.32
N ARG A 172 -18.26 -1.86 -10.64
CA ARG A 172 -18.98 -2.89 -11.40
C ARG A 172 -18.66 -4.30 -10.90
N THR A 173 -17.41 -4.54 -10.51
CA THR A 173 -16.96 -5.82 -9.93
C THR A 173 -17.64 -6.07 -8.59
N LEU A 174 -17.67 -5.06 -7.70
CA LEU A 174 -18.37 -5.12 -6.41
C LEU A 174 -19.88 -5.38 -6.58
N GLU A 175 -20.54 -4.70 -7.51
CA GLU A 175 -21.96 -4.93 -7.83
C GLU A 175 -22.23 -6.33 -8.40
N SER A 176 -21.26 -6.91 -9.14
CA SER A 176 -21.35 -8.29 -9.60
C SER A 176 -21.19 -9.27 -8.43
N ALA A 177 -20.19 -9.03 -7.58
CA ALA A 177 -19.92 -9.81 -6.38
C ALA A 177 -21.13 -9.84 -5.44
N ARG A 178 -21.73 -8.67 -5.21
CA ARG A 178 -22.92 -8.50 -4.38
C ARG A 178 -24.07 -9.37 -4.88
N ARG A 179 -24.41 -9.28 -6.17
CA ARG A 179 -25.49 -10.08 -6.77
C ARG A 179 -25.26 -11.58 -6.64
N GLU A 180 -24.02 -12.01 -6.78
CA GLU A 180 -23.65 -13.41 -6.60
C GLU A 180 -23.82 -13.89 -5.15
N LEU A 181 -23.31 -13.11 -4.19
CA LEU A 181 -23.43 -13.41 -2.76
C LEU A 181 -24.90 -13.39 -2.31
N GLU A 182 -25.70 -12.43 -2.77
CA GLU A 182 -27.15 -12.35 -2.51
C GLU A 182 -27.89 -13.59 -3.08
N ALA A 183 -27.55 -14.01 -4.30
CA ALA A 183 -28.14 -15.22 -4.90
C ALA A 183 -27.76 -16.50 -4.13
N ALA A 184 -26.59 -16.53 -3.48
CA ALA A 184 -26.17 -17.64 -2.64
C ALA A 184 -26.90 -17.66 -1.29
N ARG A 185 -27.18 -16.48 -0.70
CA ARG A 185 -28.02 -16.37 0.52
C ARG A 185 -29.41 -16.94 0.30
N ALA A 186 -30.00 -16.68 -0.87
CA ALA A 186 -31.34 -17.19 -1.20
C ALA A 186 -31.41 -18.72 -1.38
N LYS A 187 -30.26 -19.41 -1.41
CA LYS A 187 -30.17 -20.88 -1.58
C LYS A 187 -29.80 -21.62 -0.29
N GLN A 188 -29.42 -20.90 0.77
CA GLN A 188 -29.14 -21.45 2.11
C GLN A 188 -30.41 -21.43 2.96
#